data_AF-A0A3D3S7Y0-F1
#
_entry.id   AF-A0A3D3S7Y0-F1
#
_cell.length_a   1.000
_cell.length_b   1.000
_cell.length_c   1.000
_cell.angle_alpha   90.00
_cell.angle_beta   90.00
_cell.angle_gamma   90.00
#
_symmetry.space_group_name_H-M   'P 1'
#
loop_
_entity.id
_entity.type
_entity.pdbx_description
1 polymer ?
#
loop_
_entity_poly.entity_id
_entity_poly.type
_entity_poly.pdbx_seq_one_letter_code
_entity_poly.pdbx_strand_id
1 'polypeptide(L)'
;MCRVYARFSRRHFHEQSIGKELKVLDRTTTDKPSPFLRISASRVLTMTRRQAHASPMPRARFASSDDVFQYLLGYVNVEKGQKTEFKLDRMLFLAALLGNPHTGRLTIHIAGSKGKGSVSTMCANILHAAGMRVGIYTSPHLLRWKERIAFAGKEMPESTLIRAMEEVLPFVEGRSADCFPGEELPTYFELTTLVAFCAFRAAGCNAQVIETGLGGRLDSTNIVDPDVAAITPIELEHTQFLGDSIAKIAFEKAGIIKSGKPVCIAIQKPEARIVFESKAEAMGSRLY
;
A
#
# COMPACT_ATOMS: atom_id res chain seq x y z
N MET A 1 34.36 49.76 -27.16
CA MET A 1 35.28 49.25 -26.12
C MET A 1 35.14 47.73 -26.02
N CYS A 2 36.20 47.03 -26.41
CA CYS A 2 36.61 45.63 -26.24
C CYS A 2 35.62 44.43 -26.32
N ARG A 3 35.76 43.68 -27.43
CA ARG A 3 35.75 42.20 -27.47
C ARG A 3 37.04 41.65 -26.85
N VAL A 4 37.00 40.54 -26.10
CA VAL A 4 38.09 39.52 -26.05
C VAL A 4 37.50 38.13 -25.75
N TYR A 5 37.85 37.18 -26.62
CA TYR A 5 37.74 35.72 -26.48
C TYR A 5 38.88 35.17 -25.60
N ALA A 6 38.65 34.10 -24.83
CA ALA A 6 39.72 33.16 -24.47
C ALA A 6 39.21 31.71 -24.38
N ARG A 7 39.80 30.87 -25.22
CA ARG A 7 39.77 29.39 -25.25
C ARG A 7 40.91 28.83 -24.37
N PHE A 8 40.87 27.49 -24.19
CA PHE A 8 41.88 26.54 -23.67
C PHE A 8 41.65 26.09 -22.22
N SER A 9 41.78 24.81 -21.82
CA SER A 9 42.34 23.61 -22.45
C SER A 9 41.75 22.33 -21.84
N ARG A 10 41.65 21.26 -22.64
CA ARG A 10 41.46 19.88 -22.21
C ARG A 10 42.63 19.40 -21.32
N ARG A 11 42.32 18.65 -20.25
CA ARG A 11 43.07 17.49 -19.70
C ARG A 11 42.05 16.58 -19.02
N HIS A 12 41.57 15.52 -19.68
CA HIS A 12 42.02 14.13 -19.45
C HIS A 12 42.16 13.78 -17.96
N PHE A 13 41.10 13.22 -17.38
CA PHE A 13 41.22 12.20 -16.33
C PHE A 13 40.16 11.11 -16.55
N HIS A 14 40.59 9.88 -16.26
CA HIS A 14 40.06 8.60 -16.68
C HIS A 14 38.57 8.34 -16.40
N GLU A 15 37.83 8.13 -17.48
CA GLU A 15 36.48 7.58 -17.49
C GLU A 15 36.55 6.10 -17.92
N GLN A 16 37.07 5.24 -17.05
CA GLN A 16 37.05 3.78 -17.26
C GLN A 16 36.91 3.06 -15.92
N SER A 17 35.66 2.84 -15.47
CA SER A 17 35.26 1.62 -14.74
C SER A 17 33.76 1.52 -14.44
N ILE A 18 32.94 2.56 -14.63
CA ILE A 18 31.53 2.52 -14.15
C ILE A 18 30.54 2.14 -15.27
N GLY A 19 30.97 2.08 -16.53
CA GLY A 19 30.13 1.83 -17.71
C GLY A 19 29.89 0.36 -18.10
N LYS A 20 30.26 -0.64 -17.28
CA LYS A 20 30.14 -2.07 -17.65
C LYS A 20 29.16 -2.91 -16.83
N GLU A 21 28.62 -2.43 -15.70
CA GLU A 21 27.60 -3.19 -14.94
C GLU A 21 26.15 -2.72 -15.18
N LEU A 22 25.93 -1.57 -15.82
CA LEU A 22 24.59 -1.07 -16.17
C LEU A 22 24.07 -1.53 -17.54
N LYS A 23 24.82 -2.38 -18.26
CA LYS A 23 24.46 -2.83 -19.63
C LYS A 23 23.85 -4.22 -19.75
N VAL A 24 23.47 -4.86 -18.64
CA VAL A 24 22.82 -6.19 -18.65
C VAL A 24 21.30 -6.12 -18.38
N LEU A 25 20.73 -4.95 -18.09
CA LEU A 25 19.29 -4.81 -17.78
C LEU A 25 18.44 -4.14 -18.87
N ASP A 26 19.01 -3.83 -20.03
CA ASP A 26 18.31 -3.11 -21.11
C ASP A 26 18.32 -3.88 -22.43
N ARG A 27 17.58 -4.99 -22.47
CA ARG A 27 17.13 -5.64 -23.72
C ARG A 27 15.84 -6.42 -23.47
N THR A 28 14.70 -5.73 -23.51
CA THR A 28 13.41 -6.25 -24.04
C THR A 28 12.33 -5.15 -23.97
N THR A 29 12.43 -4.13 -24.82
CA THR A 29 11.26 -3.37 -25.25
C THR A 29 10.88 -3.83 -26.66
N THR A 30 9.95 -4.76 -26.72
CA THR A 30 9.09 -4.93 -27.89
C THR A 30 7.66 -4.82 -27.40
N ASP A 31 7.02 -3.76 -27.87
CA ASP A 31 5.64 -3.37 -27.62
C ASP A 31 4.71 -4.49 -28.13
N LYS A 32 4.17 -5.28 -27.20
CA LYS A 32 3.05 -6.19 -27.42
C LYS A 32 2.10 -6.05 -26.24
N PRO A 33 0.79 -5.85 -26.47
CA PRO A 33 -0.17 -5.80 -25.38
C PRO A 33 -0.12 -7.11 -24.58
N SER A 34 -0.09 -7.00 -23.26
CA SER A 34 -0.06 -8.15 -22.34
C SER A 34 -1.32 -9.01 -22.52
N PRO A 35 -1.23 -10.35 -22.47
CA PRO A 35 -2.39 -11.23 -22.69
C PRO A 35 -3.29 -11.34 -21.45
N PHE A 36 -3.08 -10.54 -20.41
CA PHE A 36 -3.77 -10.67 -19.13
C PHE A 36 -4.82 -9.57 -18.92
N LEU A 37 -5.92 -9.65 -19.67
CA LEU A 37 -7.21 -9.17 -19.20
C LEU A 37 -8.36 -9.82 -19.99
N ARG A 38 -8.58 -11.11 -19.74
CA ARG A 38 -9.91 -11.71 -19.91
C ARG A 38 -10.21 -12.55 -18.68
N ILE A 39 -10.53 -11.87 -17.58
CA ILE A 39 -11.42 -12.49 -16.61
C ILE A 39 -12.73 -12.69 -17.37
N SER A 40 -13.02 -13.94 -17.75
CA SER A 40 -14.30 -14.25 -18.37
C SER A 40 -15.39 -13.78 -17.41
N ALA A 41 -16.26 -12.87 -17.89
CA ALA A 41 -17.46 -12.45 -17.18
C ALA A 41 -18.30 -13.64 -16.70
N SER A 42 -18.15 -14.83 -17.32
CA SER A 42 -18.84 -16.06 -16.92
C SER A 42 -18.50 -16.58 -15.52
N ARG A 43 -17.28 -16.34 -14.98
CA ARG A 43 -16.91 -16.76 -13.61
C ARG A 43 -17.33 -15.77 -12.53
N VAL A 44 -17.52 -14.49 -12.88
CA VAL A 44 -18.03 -13.46 -11.97
C VAL A 44 -19.56 -13.53 -11.88
N LEU A 45 -20.24 -13.83 -13.00
CA LEU A 45 -21.71 -13.87 -13.05
C LEU A 45 -22.36 -15.10 -12.40
N THR A 46 -21.62 -16.17 -12.10
CA THR A 46 -22.24 -17.39 -11.53
C THR A 46 -22.48 -17.33 -10.02
N MET A 47 -22.06 -16.26 -9.32
CA MET A 47 -22.29 -16.10 -7.87
C MET A 47 -23.47 -15.19 -7.51
N THR A 48 -24.11 -14.49 -8.46
CA THR A 48 -25.12 -13.45 -8.17
C THR A 48 -26.53 -13.80 -8.65
N ARG A 49 -27.00 -15.02 -8.38
CA ARG A 49 -28.44 -15.33 -8.50
C ARG A 49 -28.90 -16.35 -7.45
N ARG A 50 -29.06 -15.89 -6.21
CA ARG A 50 -30.04 -16.44 -5.28
C ARG A 50 -30.93 -15.32 -4.79
N GLN A 51 -32.22 -15.49 -5.04
CA GLN A 51 -33.30 -14.59 -4.67
C GLN A 51 -33.27 -14.30 -3.17
N ALA A 52 -33.38 -13.03 -2.81
CA ALA A 52 -33.55 -12.57 -1.44
C ALA A 52 -34.95 -12.92 -0.93
N HIS A 53 -35.09 -14.10 -0.34
CA HIS A 53 -36.07 -14.30 0.73
C HIS A 53 -35.42 -13.87 2.04
N ALA A 54 -36.08 -12.99 2.79
CA ALA A 54 -35.62 -12.51 4.09
C ALA A 54 -35.66 -13.65 5.11
N SER A 55 -34.58 -14.42 5.16
CA SER A 55 -34.26 -15.31 6.28
C SER A 55 -33.91 -14.48 7.51
N PRO A 56 -34.18 -14.97 8.74
CA PRO A 56 -33.77 -14.29 9.95
C PRO A 56 -32.25 -14.02 9.93
N MET A 57 -31.87 -12.78 10.25
CA MET A 57 -30.47 -12.36 10.33
C MET A 57 -29.68 -13.38 11.15
N PRO A 58 -28.62 -14.01 10.59
CA PRO A 58 -27.78 -14.91 11.36
C PRO A 58 -27.20 -14.14 12.57
N ARG A 59 -27.04 -14.81 13.70
CA ARG A 59 -26.36 -14.24 14.88
C ARG A 59 -25.04 -13.61 14.44
N ALA A 60 -24.76 -12.39 14.90
CA ALA A 60 -23.51 -11.68 14.59
C ALA A 60 -22.30 -12.59 14.86
N ARG A 61 -21.39 -12.71 13.88
CA ARG A 61 -20.24 -13.61 13.97
C ARG A 61 -19.27 -13.19 15.07
N PHE A 62 -19.17 -11.88 15.30
CA PHE A 62 -18.26 -11.23 16.21
C PHE A 62 -19.05 -10.37 17.20
N ALA A 63 -18.73 -10.43 18.49
CA ALA A 63 -19.34 -9.59 19.51
C ALA A 63 -18.50 -8.33 19.81
N SER A 64 -17.21 -8.37 19.50
CA SER A 64 -16.26 -7.28 19.73
C SER A 64 -15.22 -7.15 18.61
N SER A 65 -14.48 -6.03 18.62
CA SER A 65 -13.31 -5.83 17.75
C SER A 65 -12.14 -6.74 18.14
N ASP A 66 -12.10 -7.20 19.40
CA ASP A 66 -11.13 -8.19 19.84
C ASP A 66 -11.43 -9.58 19.25
N ASP A 67 -12.71 -9.96 19.09
CA ASP A 67 -13.09 -11.20 18.40
C ASP A 67 -12.65 -11.18 16.92
N VAL A 68 -12.83 -10.02 16.26
CA VAL A 68 -12.32 -9.79 14.90
C VAL A 68 -10.80 -9.97 14.87
N PHE A 69 -10.09 -9.36 15.83
CA PHE A 69 -8.65 -9.50 15.92
C PHE A 69 -8.22 -10.96 16.11
N GLN A 70 -8.86 -11.70 17.02
CA GLN A 70 -8.56 -13.12 17.24
C GLN A 70 -8.79 -13.97 15.99
N TYR A 71 -9.87 -13.70 15.24
CA TYR A 71 -10.11 -14.37 13.96
C TYR A 71 -8.99 -14.08 12.96
N LEU A 72 -8.60 -12.81 12.80
CA LEU A 72 -7.53 -12.40 11.89
C LEU A 72 -6.18 -13.04 12.26
N LEU A 73 -5.90 -13.25 13.55
CA LEU A 73 -4.69 -13.92 14.02
C LEU A 73 -4.59 -15.40 13.61
N GLY A 74 -5.67 -16.00 13.12
CA GLY A 74 -5.67 -17.35 12.54
C GLY A 74 -5.00 -17.43 11.16
N TYR A 75 -4.70 -16.29 10.52
CA TYR A 75 -4.06 -16.21 9.22
C TYR A 75 -2.56 -15.92 9.32
N VAL A 76 -1.83 -16.16 8.23
CA VAL A 76 -0.38 -15.93 8.15
C VAL A 76 -0.04 -14.49 8.50
N ASN A 77 0.84 -14.30 9.49
CA ASN A 77 1.19 -13.02 10.07
C ASN A 77 2.73 -12.82 10.09
N VAL A 78 3.21 -12.03 9.12
CA VAL A 78 4.62 -11.66 8.97
C VAL A 78 5.13 -10.82 10.15
N GLU A 79 4.26 -10.05 10.81
CA GLU A 79 4.64 -9.28 12.02
C GLU A 79 5.07 -10.22 13.17
N LYS A 80 4.63 -11.49 13.15
CA LYS A 80 5.04 -12.55 14.09
C LYS A 80 6.18 -13.43 13.55
N GLY A 81 6.84 -13.02 12.47
CA GLY A 81 7.97 -13.73 11.87
C GLY A 81 7.58 -14.91 10.96
N GLN A 82 6.30 -15.09 10.65
CA GLN A 82 5.87 -16.11 9.69
C GLN A 82 6.25 -15.69 8.26
N LYS A 83 6.53 -16.68 7.41
CA LYS A 83 6.98 -16.43 6.03
C LYS A 83 5.80 -16.50 5.07
N THR A 84 5.78 -15.58 4.13
CA THR A 84 4.87 -15.56 2.98
C THR A 84 5.58 -14.83 1.84
N GLU A 85 5.14 -15.07 0.61
CA GLU A 85 5.59 -14.31 -0.54
C GLU A 85 4.82 -12.99 -0.62
N PHE A 86 5.53 -11.87 -0.78
CA PHE A 86 4.89 -10.57 -0.97
C PHE A 86 4.34 -10.46 -2.39
N LYS A 87 3.04 -10.19 -2.50
CA LYS A 87 2.32 -10.06 -3.78
C LYS A 87 1.09 -9.16 -3.60
N LEU A 88 0.61 -8.59 -4.71
CA LEU A 88 -0.58 -7.73 -4.72
C LEU A 88 -1.79 -8.34 -5.42
N ASP A 89 -1.61 -9.40 -6.21
CA ASP A 89 -2.67 -10.04 -6.99
C ASP A 89 -3.81 -10.57 -6.10
N ARG A 90 -3.47 -11.20 -4.97
CA ARG A 90 -4.45 -11.66 -3.97
C ARG A 90 -5.21 -10.51 -3.32
N MET A 91 -4.51 -9.45 -2.92
CA MET A 91 -5.13 -8.24 -2.36
C MET A 91 -6.06 -7.54 -3.39
N LEU A 92 -5.61 -7.40 -4.64
CA LEU A 92 -6.41 -6.83 -5.74
C LEU A 92 -7.65 -7.68 -6.03
N PHE A 93 -7.50 -9.00 -6.05
CA PHE A 93 -8.60 -9.95 -6.24
C PHE A 93 -9.68 -9.78 -5.16
N LEU A 94 -9.28 -9.80 -3.88
CA LEU A 94 -10.21 -9.61 -2.77
C LEU A 94 -10.86 -8.21 -2.77
N ALA A 95 -10.08 -7.16 -3.04
CA ALA A 95 -10.60 -5.81 -3.15
C ALA A 95 -11.65 -5.71 -4.26
N ALA A 96 -11.45 -6.37 -5.40
CA ALA A 96 -12.41 -6.40 -6.50
C ALA A 96 -13.73 -7.10 -6.12
N LEU A 97 -13.66 -8.21 -5.37
CA LEU A 97 -14.85 -8.91 -4.85
C LEU A 97 -15.68 -8.02 -3.92
N LEU A 98 -15.01 -7.12 -3.19
CA LEU A 98 -15.62 -6.15 -2.27
C LEU A 98 -16.02 -4.82 -2.96
N GLY A 99 -15.99 -4.76 -4.29
CA GLY A 99 -16.33 -3.55 -5.04
C GLY A 99 -15.33 -2.41 -4.88
N ASN A 100 -14.04 -2.73 -4.74
CA ASN A 100 -12.93 -1.80 -4.61
C ASN A 100 -13.11 -0.76 -3.47
N PRO A 101 -13.21 -1.22 -2.21
CA PRO A 101 -13.53 -0.38 -1.05
C PRO A 101 -12.51 0.75 -0.83
N HIS A 102 -11.28 0.59 -1.31
CA HIS A 102 -10.16 1.52 -1.16
C HIS A 102 -10.26 2.80 -2.01
N THR A 103 -11.24 2.90 -2.92
CA THR A 103 -11.39 4.00 -3.88
C THR A 103 -12.38 5.08 -3.43
N GLY A 104 -12.45 6.20 -4.17
CA GLY A 104 -13.48 7.23 -4.01
C GLY A 104 -13.24 8.24 -2.89
N ARG A 105 -12.00 8.37 -2.41
CA ARG A 105 -11.61 9.27 -1.30
C ARG A 105 -10.30 9.95 -1.60
N LEU A 106 -10.12 11.16 -1.07
CA LEU A 106 -8.81 11.78 -1.02
C LEU A 106 -7.85 10.87 -0.25
N THR A 107 -6.73 10.48 -0.83
CA THR A 107 -5.85 9.47 -0.27
C THR A 107 -4.41 9.98 -0.15
N ILE A 108 -3.88 9.94 1.08
CA ILE A 108 -2.45 10.12 1.36
C ILE A 108 -1.85 8.74 1.67
N HIS A 109 -0.81 8.34 0.92
CA HIS A 109 -0.14 7.06 1.13
C HIS A 109 1.30 7.27 1.62
N ILE A 110 1.67 6.64 2.73
CA ILE A 110 2.88 6.98 3.48
C ILE A 110 3.75 5.74 3.67
N ALA A 111 5.00 5.84 3.19
CA ALA A 111 6.05 4.84 3.38
C ALA A 111 7.28 5.46 4.07
N GLY A 112 8.21 4.61 4.49
CA GLY A 112 9.45 5.02 5.14
C GLY A 112 9.90 4.08 6.26
N SER A 113 11.07 4.32 6.84
CA SER A 113 11.61 3.47 7.92
C SER A 113 11.22 3.99 9.30
N LYS A 114 11.28 5.31 9.50
CA LYS A 114 10.92 5.96 10.75
C LYS A 114 9.95 7.11 10.52
N GLY A 115 9.07 7.36 11.50
CA GLY A 115 8.17 8.51 11.48
C GLY A 115 6.92 8.38 10.61
N LYS A 116 6.67 7.20 9.99
CA LYS A 116 5.45 6.92 9.21
C LYS A 116 4.18 7.24 10.01
N GLY A 117 3.95 6.54 11.13
CA GLY A 117 2.77 6.76 11.97
C GLY A 117 2.62 8.21 12.48
N SER A 118 3.74 8.90 12.78
CA SER A 118 3.70 10.32 13.17
C SER A 118 3.22 11.21 12.04
N VAL A 119 3.78 11.05 10.82
CA VAL A 119 3.34 11.80 9.64
C VAL A 119 1.90 11.43 9.28
N SER A 120 1.51 10.15 9.35
CA SER A 120 0.13 9.71 9.13
C SER A 120 -0.83 10.42 10.08
N THR A 121 -0.48 10.50 11.37
CA THR A 121 -1.29 11.18 12.38
C THR A 121 -1.38 12.68 12.13
N MET A 122 -0.26 13.33 11.79
CA MET A 122 -0.24 14.76 11.47
C MET A 122 -1.11 15.07 10.24
N CYS A 123 -0.92 14.33 9.14
CA CYS A 123 -1.72 14.47 7.93
C CYS A 123 -3.21 14.27 8.19
N ALA A 124 -3.57 13.22 8.93
CA ALA A 124 -4.97 12.94 9.24
C ALA A 124 -5.62 14.06 10.06
N ASN A 125 -4.92 14.60 11.06
CA ASN A 125 -5.42 15.71 11.87
C ASN A 125 -5.52 17.02 11.08
N ILE A 126 -4.59 17.30 10.16
CA ILE A 126 -4.66 18.47 9.28
C ILE A 126 -5.90 18.38 8.36
N LEU A 127 -6.10 17.24 7.71
CA LEU A 127 -7.28 17.02 6.87
C LEU A 127 -8.58 17.10 7.68
N HIS A 128 -8.57 16.58 8.90
CA HIS A 128 -9.72 16.66 9.80
C HIS A 128 -10.04 18.10 10.22
N ALA A 129 -9.01 18.87 10.58
CA ALA A 129 -9.15 20.30 10.88
C ALA A 129 -9.66 21.11 9.68
N ALA A 130 -9.38 20.65 8.45
CA ALA A 130 -9.94 21.18 7.21
C ALA A 130 -11.40 20.76 6.94
N GLY A 131 -12.07 20.08 7.88
CA GLY A 131 -13.48 19.70 7.80
C GLY A 131 -13.74 18.35 7.13
N MET A 132 -12.71 17.56 6.83
CA MET A 132 -12.87 16.24 6.23
C MET A 132 -13.19 15.16 7.28
N ARG A 133 -13.91 14.12 6.85
CA ARG A 133 -14.05 12.87 7.60
C ARG A 133 -12.94 11.93 7.17
N VAL A 134 -11.92 11.81 8.01
CA VAL A 134 -10.67 11.14 7.66
C VAL A 134 -10.56 9.80 8.36
N GLY A 135 -10.43 8.72 7.58
CA GLY A 135 -9.97 7.43 8.08
C GLY A 135 -8.44 7.42 8.18
N ILE A 136 -7.88 6.85 9.24
CA ILE A 136 -6.44 6.66 9.38
C ILE A 136 -6.15 5.16 9.58
N TYR A 137 -5.25 4.62 8.75
CA TYR A 137 -4.76 3.25 8.85
C TYR A 137 -3.27 3.25 9.20
N THR A 138 -2.92 2.70 10.36
CA THR A 138 -1.54 2.67 10.90
C THR A 138 -1.15 1.28 11.39
N SER A 139 0.16 1.03 11.50
CA SER A 139 0.69 -0.25 11.99
C SER A 139 2.09 -0.11 12.60
N PRO A 140 2.46 -0.91 13.62
CA PRO A 140 1.59 -1.79 14.39
C PRO A 140 0.69 -1.02 15.37
N HIS A 141 -0.19 -1.71 16.11
CA HIS A 141 -0.87 -1.13 17.28
C HIS A 141 0.04 -1.19 18.51
N LEU A 142 -0.24 -0.35 19.51
CA LEU A 142 0.49 -0.35 20.78
C LEU A 142 -0.23 -1.16 21.87
N LEU A 143 -1.54 -0.93 22.05
CA LEU A 143 -2.31 -1.61 23.10
C LEU A 143 -3.46 -2.44 22.54
N ARG A 144 -4.23 -1.88 21.60
CA ARG A 144 -5.45 -2.52 21.06
C ARG A 144 -5.45 -2.54 19.55
N TRP A 145 -5.88 -3.65 18.95
CA TRP A 145 -5.91 -3.81 17.49
C TRP A 145 -6.67 -2.69 16.77
N LYS A 146 -7.78 -2.22 17.35
CA LYS A 146 -8.58 -1.11 16.79
C LYS A 146 -7.84 0.22 16.64
N GLU A 147 -6.68 0.40 17.29
CA GLU A 147 -5.82 1.58 17.06
C GLU A 147 -5.33 1.66 15.61
N ARG A 148 -5.24 0.52 14.92
CA ARG A 148 -4.86 0.47 13.51
C ARG A 148 -5.88 1.13 12.60
N ILE A 149 -7.17 1.11 12.94
CA ILE A 149 -8.27 1.53 12.08
C ILE A 149 -9.11 2.56 12.85
N ALA A 150 -8.79 3.83 12.64
CA ALA A 150 -9.37 4.92 13.43
C ALA A 150 -9.89 6.07 12.55
N PHE A 151 -10.55 7.02 13.18
CA PHE A 151 -10.68 8.37 12.63
C PHE A 151 -9.48 9.22 13.07
N ALA A 152 -9.25 10.34 12.40
CA ALA A 152 -8.32 11.35 12.89
C ALA A 152 -8.66 11.75 14.35
N GLY A 153 -7.74 11.49 15.28
CA GLY A 153 -7.87 11.85 16.70
C GLY A 153 -8.92 11.05 17.51
N LYS A 154 -9.62 10.08 16.91
CA LYS A 154 -10.68 9.33 17.61
C LYS A 154 -10.76 7.89 17.14
N GLU A 155 -11.04 6.98 18.08
CA GLU A 155 -11.32 5.58 17.77
C GLU A 155 -12.53 5.42 16.83
N MET A 156 -12.44 4.43 15.95
CA MET A 156 -13.59 4.01 15.15
C MET A 156 -14.57 3.21 16.02
N PRO A 157 -15.90 3.43 15.89
CA PRO A 157 -16.87 2.62 16.60
C PRO A 157 -16.68 1.14 16.28
N GLU A 158 -16.69 0.30 17.31
CA GLU A 158 -16.51 -1.14 17.18
C GLU A 158 -17.51 -1.78 16.22
N SER A 159 -18.78 -1.34 16.25
CA SER A 159 -19.82 -1.78 15.32
C SER A 159 -19.49 -1.48 13.85
N THR A 160 -18.62 -0.50 13.56
CA THR A 160 -18.15 -0.24 12.19
C THR A 160 -17.07 -1.23 11.78
N LEU A 161 -16.15 -1.57 12.69
CA LEU A 161 -15.12 -2.57 12.46
C LEU A 161 -15.72 -3.97 12.29
N ILE A 162 -16.69 -4.34 13.13
CA ILE A 162 -17.41 -5.61 13.03
C ILE A 162 -18.13 -5.71 11.69
N ARG A 163 -18.94 -4.69 11.31
CA ARG A 163 -19.63 -4.69 10.02
C ARG A 163 -18.68 -4.78 8.83
N ALA A 164 -17.54 -4.09 8.90
CA ALA A 164 -16.52 -4.18 7.87
C ALA A 164 -15.93 -5.59 7.76
N MET A 165 -15.67 -6.27 8.88
CA MET A 165 -15.24 -7.66 8.88
C MET A 165 -16.32 -8.62 8.38
N GLU A 166 -17.57 -8.41 8.76
CA GLU A 166 -18.72 -9.19 8.28
C GLU A 166 -18.92 -9.07 6.76
N GLU A 167 -18.50 -7.96 6.16
CA GLU A 167 -18.48 -7.80 4.71
C GLU A 167 -17.35 -8.60 4.04
N VAL A 168 -16.18 -8.70 4.68
CA VAL A 168 -15.03 -9.48 4.19
C VAL A 168 -15.27 -10.99 4.32
N LEU A 169 -15.91 -11.41 5.42
CA LEU A 169 -16.05 -12.80 5.85
C LEU A 169 -16.55 -13.79 4.75
N PRO A 170 -17.58 -13.48 3.94
CA PRO A 170 -18.12 -14.41 2.94
C PRO A 170 -17.12 -14.79 1.83
N PHE A 171 -16.07 -13.99 1.65
CA PHE A 171 -15.04 -14.21 0.64
C PHE A 171 -13.83 -14.98 1.16
N VAL A 172 -13.73 -15.21 2.47
CA VAL A 172 -12.54 -15.80 3.10
C VAL A 172 -12.85 -17.00 3.99
N GLU A 173 -13.98 -16.99 4.71
CA GLU A 173 -14.32 -18.05 5.65
C GLU A 173 -14.64 -19.35 4.91
N GLY A 174 -13.99 -20.45 5.33
CA GLY A 174 -14.19 -21.79 4.76
C GLY A 174 -13.65 -21.97 3.34
N ARG A 175 -12.94 -20.98 2.78
CA ARG A 175 -12.29 -21.08 1.47
C ARG A 175 -10.94 -21.79 1.59
N SER A 176 -10.66 -22.68 0.65
CA SER A 176 -9.35 -23.31 0.48
C SER A 176 -8.40 -22.41 -0.31
N ALA A 177 -7.10 -22.68 -0.22
CA ALA A 177 -6.06 -21.81 -0.77
C ALA A 177 -6.13 -21.67 -2.30
N ASP A 178 -6.60 -22.69 -3.01
CA ASP A 178 -6.84 -22.71 -4.47
C ASP A 178 -7.94 -21.73 -4.93
N CYS A 179 -8.72 -21.16 -4.00
CA CYS A 179 -9.66 -20.09 -4.31
C CYS A 179 -8.97 -18.73 -4.55
N PHE A 180 -7.68 -18.60 -4.25
CA PHE A 180 -6.96 -17.33 -4.27
C PHE A 180 -5.76 -17.36 -5.22
N PRO A 181 -5.39 -16.20 -5.80
CA PRO A 181 -4.15 -16.08 -6.57
C PRO A 181 -2.93 -16.57 -5.77
N GLY A 182 -2.08 -17.34 -6.45
CA GLY A 182 -0.90 -17.96 -5.84
C GLY A 182 -1.18 -19.21 -4.99
N GLU A 183 -2.42 -19.72 -4.98
CA GLU A 183 -2.81 -20.92 -4.21
C GLU A 183 -2.49 -20.79 -2.70
N GLU A 184 -2.68 -19.59 -2.17
CA GLU A 184 -2.35 -19.22 -0.79
C GLU A 184 -3.53 -18.50 -0.14
N LEU A 185 -3.80 -18.82 1.13
CA LEU A 185 -4.76 -18.04 1.91
C LEU A 185 -4.30 -16.59 2.09
N PRO A 186 -5.24 -15.64 2.23
CA PRO A 186 -4.90 -14.26 2.57
C PRO A 186 -4.12 -14.16 3.88
N THR A 187 -3.25 -13.18 3.97
CA THR A 187 -2.50 -12.90 5.19
C THR A 187 -3.33 -12.08 6.18
N TYR A 188 -2.93 -12.11 7.45
CA TYR A 188 -3.45 -11.23 8.50
C TYR A 188 -3.45 -9.75 8.06
N PHE A 189 -2.36 -9.30 7.41
CA PHE A 189 -2.21 -7.89 7.04
C PHE A 189 -3.09 -7.52 5.84
N GLU A 190 -3.25 -8.39 4.84
CA GLU A 190 -4.19 -8.18 3.73
C GLU A 190 -5.63 -8.05 4.25
N LEU A 191 -6.05 -8.98 5.12
CA LEU A 191 -7.40 -8.94 5.69
C LEU A 191 -7.62 -7.72 6.58
N THR A 192 -6.65 -7.36 7.44
CA THR A 192 -6.73 -6.14 8.25
C THR A 192 -6.85 -4.90 7.36
N THR A 193 -6.08 -4.84 6.27
CA THR A 193 -6.11 -3.73 5.31
C THR A 193 -7.47 -3.64 4.59
N LEU A 194 -8.05 -4.77 4.19
CA LEU A 194 -9.40 -4.80 3.60
C LEU A 194 -10.48 -4.34 4.57
N VAL A 195 -10.40 -4.79 5.84
CA VAL A 195 -11.32 -4.33 6.90
C VAL A 195 -11.20 -2.82 7.08
N ALA A 196 -9.99 -2.24 7.05
CA ALA A 196 -9.79 -0.80 7.13
C ALA A 196 -10.50 -0.06 5.99
N PHE A 197 -10.31 -0.49 4.75
CA PHE A 197 -10.97 0.12 3.59
C PHE A 197 -12.50 0.00 3.64
N CYS A 198 -13.03 -1.16 4.03
CA CYS A 198 -14.47 -1.37 4.18
C CYS A 198 -15.03 -0.48 5.31
N ALA A 199 -14.30 -0.36 6.42
CA ALA A 199 -14.69 0.49 7.54
C ALA A 199 -14.71 1.98 7.16
N PHE A 200 -13.71 2.47 6.42
CA PHE A 200 -13.68 3.86 5.93
C PHE A 200 -14.82 4.14 4.95
N ARG A 201 -15.16 3.18 4.09
CA ARG A 201 -16.35 3.28 3.23
C ARG A 201 -17.64 3.35 4.05
N ALA A 202 -17.84 2.41 4.97
CA ALA A 202 -19.05 2.32 5.79
C ALA A 202 -19.22 3.54 6.70
N ALA A 203 -18.12 4.12 7.17
CA ALA A 203 -18.09 5.34 7.96
C ALA A 203 -18.35 6.63 7.14
N GLY A 204 -18.44 6.54 5.81
CA GLY A 204 -18.58 7.70 4.94
C GLY A 204 -17.37 8.64 4.97
N CYS A 205 -16.17 8.10 5.19
CA CYS A 205 -14.94 8.90 5.09
C CYS A 205 -14.81 9.44 3.65
N ASN A 206 -14.48 10.72 3.54
CA ASN A 206 -14.16 11.38 2.26
C ASN A 206 -12.66 11.61 2.08
N ALA A 207 -11.86 11.31 3.10
CA ALA A 207 -10.41 11.20 3.01
C ALA A 207 -9.89 9.98 3.78
N GLN A 208 -8.70 9.49 3.40
CA GLN A 208 -8.01 8.41 4.07
C GLN A 208 -6.50 8.64 4.08
N VAL A 209 -5.86 8.34 5.20
CA VAL A 209 -4.40 8.38 5.36
C VAL A 209 -3.93 6.96 5.66
N ILE A 210 -3.10 6.42 4.76
CA ILE A 210 -2.74 5.02 4.73
C ILE A 210 -1.23 4.88 4.95
N GLU A 211 -0.84 4.24 6.04
CA GLU A 211 0.54 3.85 6.31
C GLU A 211 0.84 2.47 5.72
N THR A 212 1.96 2.33 5.02
CA THR A 212 2.47 1.01 4.59
C THR A 212 2.90 0.18 5.80
N GLY A 213 2.58 -1.12 5.80
CA GLY A 213 3.09 -2.06 6.81
C GLY A 213 4.57 -2.35 6.63
N LEU A 214 4.96 -2.85 5.46
CA LEU A 214 6.32 -3.23 5.13
C LEU A 214 6.70 -2.89 3.69
N GLY A 215 7.85 -2.23 3.52
CA GLY A 215 8.32 -1.84 2.19
C GLY A 215 7.42 -0.76 1.58
N GLY A 216 6.76 -1.09 0.46
CA GLY A 216 5.82 -0.21 -0.23
C GLY A 216 5.31 -0.84 -1.52
N ARG A 217 6.21 -1.26 -2.41
CA ARG A 217 5.91 -1.80 -3.74
C ARG A 217 4.94 -2.97 -3.72
N LEU A 218 5.13 -3.91 -2.80
CA LEU A 218 4.30 -5.11 -2.64
C LEU A 218 3.52 -5.13 -1.31
N ASP A 219 3.42 -3.98 -0.65
CA ASP A 219 2.64 -3.86 0.58
C ASP A 219 1.13 -3.90 0.27
N SER A 220 0.33 -4.58 1.09
CA SER A 220 -1.12 -4.72 0.86
C SER A 220 -1.85 -3.40 0.71
N THR A 221 -1.31 -2.31 1.25
CA THR A 221 -1.89 -0.96 1.08
C THR A 221 -1.66 -0.37 -0.31
N ASN A 222 -0.68 -0.86 -1.08
CA ASN A 222 -0.27 -0.29 -2.37
C ASN A 222 -1.23 -0.57 -3.54
N ILE A 223 -2.44 -1.03 -3.24
CA ILE A 223 -3.56 -1.04 -4.19
C ILE A 223 -4.20 0.34 -4.36
N VAL A 224 -3.91 1.30 -3.48
CA VAL A 224 -4.43 2.67 -3.60
C VAL A 224 -3.79 3.43 -4.77
N ASP A 225 -4.56 4.33 -5.38
CA ASP A 225 -4.07 5.40 -6.26
C ASP A 225 -4.12 6.72 -5.47
N PRO A 226 -3.04 7.10 -4.75
CA PRO A 226 -3.07 8.23 -3.85
C PRO A 226 -3.12 9.56 -4.60
N ASP A 227 -3.70 10.58 -3.97
CA ASP A 227 -3.60 11.96 -4.43
C ASP A 227 -2.21 12.54 -4.12
N VAL A 228 -1.57 12.05 -3.06
CA VAL A 228 -0.17 12.36 -2.73
C VAL A 228 0.47 11.19 -1.98
N ALA A 229 1.70 10.88 -2.36
CA ALA A 229 2.55 9.96 -1.61
C ALA A 229 3.51 10.74 -0.71
N ALA A 230 3.86 10.18 0.45
CA ALA A 230 4.92 10.72 1.29
C ALA A 230 5.90 9.62 1.71
N ILE A 231 7.20 9.91 1.61
CA ILE A 231 8.26 8.99 2.00
C ILE A 231 9.10 9.62 3.10
N THR A 232 8.99 9.07 4.31
CA THR A 232 9.77 9.49 5.47
C THR A 232 11.22 8.95 5.39
N PRO A 233 12.14 9.27 6.32
CA PRO A 233 13.54 8.85 6.21
C PRO A 233 13.72 7.33 6.03
N ILE A 234 14.70 6.96 5.19
CA ILE A 234 15.09 5.56 4.93
C ILE A 234 16.28 5.13 5.78
N GLU A 235 16.15 3.98 6.43
CA GLU A 235 17.18 3.32 7.22
C GLU A 235 17.31 1.84 6.82
N LEU A 236 18.37 1.18 7.31
CA LEU A 236 18.45 -0.27 7.20
C LEU A 236 17.45 -0.89 8.17
N GLU A 237 16.45 -1.56 7.62
CA GLU A 237 15.41 -2.28 8.36
C GLU A 237 14.95 -3.48 7.54
N HIS A 238 14.49 -4.54 8.21
CA HIS A 238 13.89 -5.69 7.56
C HIS A 238 14.71 -6.21 6.37
N THR A 239 16.04 -6.27 6.52
CA THR A 239 16.97 -6.53 5.42
C THR A 239 16.77 -7.92 4.79
N GLN A 240 16.19 -8.85 5.55
CA GLN A 240 15.76 -10.16 5.06
C GLN A 240 14.63 -10.11 4.03
N PHE A 241 13.89 -8.99 3.96
CA PHE A 241 12.75 -8.81 3.05
C PHE A 241 12.98 -7.69 2.03
N LEU A 242 13.59 -6.58 2.45
CA LEU A 242 13.71 -5.35 1.66
C LEU A 242 15.09 -5.18 1.01
N GLY A 243 16.03 -6.07 1.32
CA GLY A 243 17.41 -6.02 0.86
C GLY A 243 18.39 -5.44 1.88
N ASP A 244 19.67 -5.60 1.59
CA ASP A 244 20.82 -5.34 2.46
C ASP A 244 21.44 -3.93 2.31
N SER A 245 20.79 -3.02 1.57
CA SER A 245 21.30 -1.68 1.31
C SER A 245 20.19 -0.62 1.30
N ILE A 246 20.58 0.63 1.56
CA ILE A 246 19.67 1.79 1.53
C ILE A 246 18.97 1.92 0.17
N ALA A 247 19.69 1.68 -0.94
CA ALA A 247 19.12 1.76 -2.27
C ALA A 247 18.04 0.68 -2.53
N LYS A 248 18.27 -0.57 -2.08
CA LYS A 248 17.28 -1.66 -2.21
C LYS A 248 16.03 -1.38 -1.39
N ILE A 249 16.19 -0.89 -0.15
CA ILE A 249 15.06 -0.52 0.72
C ILE A 249 14.30 0.68 0.13
N ALA A 250 15.02 1.68 -0.39
CA ALA A 250 14.42 2.81 -1.07
C ALA A 250 13.63 2.36 -2.32
N PHE A 251 14.15 1.40 -3.10
CA PHE A 251 13.44 0.86 -4.26
C PHE A 251 12.09 0.24 -3.89
N GLU A 252 12.05 -0.55 -2.81
CA GLU A 252 10.79 -1.11 -2.31
C GLU A 252 9.82 0.00 -1.88
N LYS A 253 10.29 1.02 -1.16
CA LYS A 253 9.43 2.13 -0.69
C LYS A 253 8.99 3.06 -1.80
N ALA A 254 9.80 3.24 -2.84
CA ALA A 254 9.49 4.04 -4.03
C ALA A 254 8.30 3.46 -4.82
N GLY A 255 7.90 2.22 -4.55
CA GLY A 255 6.73 1.59 -5.16
C GLY A 255 5.38 2.26 -4.88
N ILE A 256 5.31 3.16 -3.89
CA ILE A 256 4.10 3.97 -3.63
C ILE A 256 4.02 5.23 -4.51
N ILE A 257 5.08 5.58 -5.24
CA ILE A 257 5.08 6.71 -6.19
C ILE A 257 4.29 6.28 -7.43
N LYS A 258 3.14 6.93 -7.65
CA LYS A 258 2.21 6.62 -8.76
C LYS A 258 2.25 7.69 -9.85
N SER A 259 1.94 7.29 -11.08
CA SER A 259 2.11 8.13 -12.27
C SER A 259 1.32 9.44 -12.20
N GLY A 260 2.01 10.56 -12.46
CA GLY A 260 1.43 11.91 -12.45
C GLY A 260 1.02 12.42 -11.07
N LYS A 261 1.16 11.62 -10.00
CA LYS A 261 0.82 12.02 -8.63
C LYS A 261 2.04 12.65 -7.94
N PRO A 262 1.86 13.72 -7.16
CA PRO A 262 2.95 14.31 -6.39
C PRO A 262 3.47 13.37 -5.30
N VAL A 263 4.75 13.52 -4.98
CA VAL A 263 5.39 12.83 -3.85
C VAL A 263 6.23 13.80 -3.03
N CYS A 264 6.06 13.76 -1.71
CA CYS A 264 6.87 14.51 -0.75
C CYS A 264 7.89 13.58 -0.09
N ILE A 265 9.17 13.93 -0.12
CA ILE A 265 10.21 13.13 0.56
C ILE A 265 10.83 13.93 1.71
N ALA A 266 11.07 13.26 2.84
CA ALA A 266 11.91 13.81 3.89
C ALA A 266 13.37 13.94 3.41
N ILE A 267 14.24 14.53 4.23
CA ILE A 267 15.69 14.48 3.98
C ILE A 267 16.14 13.02 3.91
N GLN A 268 16.85 12.67 2.84
CA GLN A 268 17.30 11.30 2.57
C GLN A 268 18.82 11.22 2.49
N LYS A 269 19.35 10.01 2.75
CA LYS A 269 20.71 9.65 2.34
C LYS A 269 20.82 9.70 0.81
N PRO A 270 22.01 10.02 0.25
CA PRO A 270 22.18 10.15 -1.21
C PRO A 270 21.67 8.94 -2.01
N GLU A 271 21.91 7.72 -1.51
CA GLU A 271 21.55 6.47 -2.17
C GLU A 271 20.03 6.30 -2.27
N ALA A 272 19.27 6.69 -1.25
CA ALA A 272 17.81 6.67 -1.28
C ALA A 272 17.26 7.82 -2.14
N ARG A 273 17.87 9.01 -2.05
CA ARG A 273 17.46 10.19 -2.82
C ARG A 273 17.49 9.93 -4.32
N ILE A 274 18.57 9.36 -4.83
CA ILE A 274 18.73 9.02 -6.25
C ILE A 274 17.63 8.08 -6.73
N VAL A 275 17.28 7.08 -5.93
CA VAL A 275 16.19 6.14 -6.26
C VAL A 275 14.85 6.86 -6.35
N PHE A 276 14.54 7.76 -5.43
CA PHE A 276 13.27 8.51 -5.44
C PHE A 276 13.19 9.52 -6.58
N GLU A 277 14.27 10.25 -6.86
CA GLU A 277 14.35 11.17 -8.01
C GLU A 277 14.15 10.40 -9.32
N SER A 278 14.86 9.28 -9.50
CA SER A 278 14.72 8.44 -10.70
C SER A 278 13.31 7.86 -10.85
N LYS A 279 12.71 7.39 -9.76
CA LYS A 279 11.34 6.87 -9.77
C LYS A 279 10.32 7.96 -10.06
N ALA A 280 10.48 9.14 -9.46
CA ALA A 280 9.58 10.27 -9.68
C ALA A 280 9.63 10.74 -11.14
N GLU A 281 10.84 10.86 -11.72
CA GLU A 281 11.02 11.17 -13.15
C GLU A 281 10.33 10.13 -14.04
N ALA A 282 10.59 8.84 -13.81
CA ALA A 282 9.98 7.76 -14.60
C ALA A 282 8.45 7.74 -14.51
N MET A 283 7.87 8.20 -13.40
CA MET A 283 6.42 8.27 -13.19
C MET A 283 5.80 9.60 -13.65
N GLY A 284 6.61 10.59 -14.05
CA GLY A 284 6.14 11.95 -14.30
C GLY A 284 5.56 12.61 -13.04
N SER A 285 6.04 12.20 -11.87
CA SER A 285 5.59 12.65 -10.56
C SER A 285 6.41 13.84 -10.09
N ARG A 286 5.74 14.91 -9.66
CA ARG A 286 6.44 16.05 -9.07
C ARG A 286 6.96 15.68 -7.68
N LEU A 287 8.28 15.82 -7.50
CA LEU A 287 8.97 15.60 -6.23
C LEU A 287 9.03 16.91 -5.42
N TYR A 288 8.73 16.82 -4.12
CA TYR A 288 8.84 17.89 -3.14
C TYR A 288 9.79 17.51 -2.01
#